data_AF-A0A1V6KAL4-F1
#
_entry.id   AF-A0A1V6KAL4-F1
#
_cell.length_a   1.000
_cell.length_b   1.000
_cell.length_c   1.000
_cell.angle_alpha   90.00
_cell.angle_beta   90.00
_cell.angle_gamma   90.00
#
_symmetry.space_group_name_H-M   'P 1'
#
loop_
_entity.id
_entity.type
_entity.pdbx_description
1 polymer ?
#
loop_
_entity_poly.entity_id
_entity_poly.type
_entity_poly.pdbx_seq_one_letter_code
_entity_poly.pdbx_strand_id
1 'polypeptide(L)'
;MGMADNFWVGVIVGWLVGLILGFFLPVVGPLVGGFVAGWIVRGGIGNGAKAGLLAGIIGAIIISILILVGGTVLLGAFGLVAGVGTSIALVVAAFVYQGILSLIGGAIAGAIRR
;
A
#
# COMPACT_ATOMS: atom_id res chain seq x y z
N MET A 1 2.16 -6.26 -23.98
CA MET A 1 2.44 -5.39 -22.83
C MET A 1 3.91 -5.55 -22.48
N GLY A 2 4.66 -4.46 -22.46
CA GLY A 2 6.07 -4.48 -22.08
C GLY A 2 6.23 -4.92 -20.63
N MET A 3 7.41 -5.40 -20.24
CA MET A 3 7.68 -5.87 -18.87
C MET A 3 7.39 -4.78 -17.82
N ALA A 4 7.56 -3.49 -18.17
CA ALA A 4 7.24 -2.35 -17.33
C ALA A 4 5.72 -2.14 -17.15
N ASP A 5 4.90 -2.42 -18.17
CA ASP A 5 3.44 -2.25 -18.10
C ASP A 5 2.84 -3.22 -17.06
N ASN A 6 3.30 -4.47 -17.10
CA ASN A 6 2.85 -5.51 -16.15
C ASN A 6 3.25 -5.18 -14.72
N PHE A 7 4.39 -4.49 -14.54
CA PHE A 7 4.87 -4.07 -13.22
C PHE A 7 3.89 -3.09 -12.57
N TRP A 8 3.58 -1.99 -13.26
CA TRP A 8 2.69 -0.96 -12.74
C TRP A 8 1.24 -1.42 -12.62
N VAL A 9 0.76 -2.26 -13.53
CA VAL A 9 -0.55 -2.90 -13.40
C VAL A 9 -0.60 -3.74 -12.12
N GLY A 10 0.44 -4.53 -11.84
CA GLY A 10 0.53 -5.30 -10.60
C GLY A 10 0.50 -4.41 -9.35
N VAL A 11 1.27 -3.33 -9.35
CA VAL A 11 1.31 -2.35 -8.24
C VAL A 11 -0.07 -1.75 -7.99
N ILE A 12 -0.76 -1.28 -9.03
CA ILE A 12 -2.07 -0.63 -8.90
C ILE A 12 -3.14 -1.64 -8.46
N VAL A 13 -3.18 -2.82 -9.07
CA VAL A 13 -4.15 -3.86 -8.71
C VAL A 13 -3.91 -4.36 -7.29
N GLY A 14 -2.66 -4.60 -6.91
CA GLY A 14 -2.30 -4.99 -5.55
C GLY A 14 -2.65 -3.92 -4.52
N TRP A 15 -2.44 -2.64 -4.85
CA TRP A 15 -2.89 -1.53 -4.02
C TRP A 15 -4.42 -1.51 -3.85
N LEU A 16 -5.19 -1.66 -4.94
CA LEU A 16 -6.65 -1.69 -4.89
C LEU A 16 -7.18 -2.84 -4.04
N VAL A 17 -6.62 -4.05 -4.22
CA VAL A 17 -6.97 -5.21 -3.39
C VAL A 17 -6.61 -4.98 -1.94
N GLY A 18 -5.40 -4.44 -1.69
CA GLY A 18 -4.93 -4.10 -0.34
C GLY A 18 -5.79 -3.05 0.34
N LEU A 19 -6.33 -2.08 -0.42
CA LEU A 19 -7.24 -1.05 0.08
C LEU A 19 -8.62 -1.62 0.43
N ILE A 20 -9.22 -2.40 -0.46
CA ILE A 20 -10.55 -3.00 -0.24
C ILE A 20 -10.50 -3.96 0.96
N LEU A 21 -9.51 -4.85 0.99
CA LEU A 21 -9.36 -5.80 2.10
C LEU A 21 -8.84 -5.14 3.36
N GLY A 22 -7.94 -4.16 3.24
CA GLY A 22 -7.35 -3.44 4.37
C GLY A 22 -8.38 -2.64 5.16
N PHE A 23 -9.46 -2.21 4.51
CA PHE A 23 -10.60 -1.60 5.18
C PHE A 23 -11.27 -2.53 6.20
N PHE A 24 -11.38 -3.83 5.89
CA PHE A 24 -12.01 -4.82 6.77
C PHE A 24 -10.99 -5.57 7.66
N LEU A 25 -9.79 -5.84 7.13
CA LEU A 25 -8.71 -6.54 7.80
C LEU A 25 -7.41 -5.73 7.66
N PRO A 26 -7.09 -4.85 8.63
CA PRO A 26 -5.96 -3.92 8.54
C PRO A 26 -4.60 -4.60 8.37
N VAL A 27 -4.45 -5.84 8.84
CA VAL A 27 -3.19 -6.62 8.76
C VAL A 27 -3.14 -7.49 7.51
N VAL A 28 -4.26 -8.17 7.20
CA VAL A 28 -4.32 -9.18 6.14
C VAL A 28 -4.46 -8.52 4.77
N GLY A 29 -5.22 -7.42 4.68
CA GLY A 29 -5.40 -6.69 3.43
C GLY A 29 -4.09 -6.26 2.78
N PRO A 30 -3.17 -5.57 3.50
CA PRO A 30 -1.87 -5.17 2.96
C PRO A 30 -1.02 -6.35 2.48
N LEU A 31 -0.99 -7.45 3.25
CA LEU A 31 -0.30 -8.68 2.88
C LEU A 31 -0.85 -9.26 1.58
N VAL A 32 -2.18 -9.37 1.46
CA VAL A 32 -2.84 -9.91 0.27
C VAL A 32 -2.67 -8.96 -0.93
N GLY A 33 -2.76 -7.65 -0.72
CA GLY A 33 -2.51 -6.65 -1.75
C GLY A 33 -1.08 -6.74 -2.30
N GLY A 34 -0.09 -6.84 -1.42
CA GLY A 34 1.30 -7.08 -1.79
C GLY A 34 1.51 -8.39 -2.53
N PHE A 35 0.85 -9.46 -2.07
CA PHE A 35 0.86 -10.76 -2.74
C PHE A 35 0.30 -10.68 -4.16
N VAL A 36 -0.85 -10.01 -4.35
CA VAL A 36 -1.45 -9.82 -5.68
C VAL A 36 -0.53 -9.02 -6.58
N ALA A 37 0.10 -7.95 -6.08
CA ALA A 37 1.10 -7.20 -6.84
C ALA A 37 2.25 -8.10 -7.30
N GLY A 38 2.86 -8.85 -6.38
CA GLY A 38 3.96 -9.75 -6.72
C GLY A 38 3.57 -10.89 -7.66
N TRP A 39 2.33 -11.37 -7.56
CA TRP A 39 1.81 -12.41 -8.44
C TRP A 39 1.65 -11.93 -9.87
N ILE A 40 1.20 -10.70 -10.08
CA ILE A 40 0.97 -10.12 -11.42
C ILE A 40 2.31 -9.79 -12.10
N VAL A 41 3.27 -9.21 -11.36
CA VAL A 41 4.53 -8.72 -11.92
C VAL A 41 5.43 -9.84 -12.44
N ARG A 42 5.47 -11.00 -11.77
CA ARG A 42 6.36 -12.14 -12.08
C ARG A 42 7.87 -11.75 -12.07
N GLY A 43 8.76 -12.72 -12.24
CA GLY A 43 10.21 -12.46 -12.28
C GLY A 43 10.89 -12.55 -10.91
N GLY A 44 10.40 -13.46 -10.07
CA GLY A 44 11.04 -13.84 -8.81
C GLY A 44 10.80 -12.92 -7.61
N ILE A 45 11.44 -13.28 -6.50
CA ILE A 45 11.28 -12.66 -5.18
C ILE A 45 11.56 -11.16 -5.20
N GLY A 46 12.63 -10.75 -5.89
CA GLY A 46 13.07 -9.35 -5.92
C GLY A 46 12.05 -8.42 -6.59
N ASN A 47 11.51 -8.82 -7.74
CA ASN A 47 10.50 -8.03 -8.44
C ASN A 47 9.15 -8.05 -7.71
N GLY A 48 8.77 -9.20 -7.14
CA GLY A 48 7.56 -9.30 -6.33
C GLY A 48 7.59 -8.43 -5.08
N ALA A 49 8.71 -8.44 -4.35
CA ALA A 49 8.92 -7.60 -3.17
C ALA A 49 8.88 -6.10 -3.51
N LYS A 50 9.51 -5.69 -4.62
CA LYS A 50 9.47 -4.29 -5.08
C LYS A 50 8.07 -3.84 -5.45
N ALA A 51 7.33 -4.67 -6.18
CA ALA A 51 5.95 -4.38 -6.57
C ALA A 51 5.03 -4.28 -5.33
N GLY A 52 5.18 -5.22 -4.39
CA GLY A 52 4.46 -5.20 -3.12
C GLY A 52 4.78 -3.95 -2.29
N LEU A 53 6.06 -3.62 -2.11
CA LEU A 53 6.48 -2.40 -1.43
C LEU A 53 5.82 -1.16 -2.06
N LEU A 54 5.92 -1.00 -3.38
CA LEU A 54 5.36 0.16 -4.07
C LEU A 54 3.83 0.24 -3.95
N ALA A 55 3.13 -0.89 -3.98
CA ALA A 55 1.69 -0.94 -3.73
C ALA A 55 1.34 -0.45 -2.31
N GLY A 56 2.09 -0.89 -1.31
CA GLY A 56 1.92 -0.46 0.08
C GLY A 56 2.24 1.03 0.29
N ILE A 57 3.29 1.53 -0.35
CA ILE A 57 3.70 2.95 -0.33
C ILE A 57 2.62 3.83 -0.92
N ILE A 58 2.11 3.49 -2.10
CA ILE A 58 1.01 4.23 -2.75
C ILE A 58 -0.22 4.26 -1.84
N GLY A 59 -0.53 3.13 -1.18
CA GLY A 59 -1.62 3.06 -0.23
C GLY A 59 -1.46 3.94 1.00
N ALA A 60 -0.28 3.92 1.62
CA ALA A 60 0.00 4.79 2.77
C ALA A 60 -0.11 6.27 2.40
N ILE A 61 0.43 6.67 1.24
CA ILE A 61 0.34 8.06 0.76
C ILE A 61 -1.12 8.46 0.54
N ILE A 62 -1.90 7.67 -0.19
CA ILE A 62 -3.29 8.01 -0.49
C ILE A 62 -4.13 8.07 0.79
N ILE A 63 -4.00 7.09 1.69
CA ILE A 63 -4.74 7.09 2.97
C ILE A 63 -4.37 8.32 3.82
N SER A 64 -3.09 8.68 3.86
CA SER A 64 -2.67 9.85 4.63
C SER A 64 -3.26 11.16 4.11
N ILE A 65 -3.32 11.32 2.78
CA ILE A 65 -3.95 12.48 2.15
C ILE A 65 -5.45 12.50 2.47
N LEU A 66 -6.12 11.36 2.40
CA LEU A 66 -7.55 11.27 2.74
C LEU A 66 -7.82 11.62 4.20
N ILE A 67 -6.97 11.20 5.14
CA ILE A 67 -7.10 11.56 6.56
C ILE A 67 -6.86 13.05 6.77
N LEU A 68 -5.83 13.62 6.14
CA LEU A 68 -5.51 15.04 6.26
C LEU A 68 -6.62 15.91 5.69
N VAL A 69 -7.04 15.65 4.45
CA VAL A 69 -8.10 16.40 3.76
C VAL A 69 -9.44 16.17 4.46
N GLY A 70 -9.81 14.93 4.72
CA GLY A 70 -11.07 14.58 5.39
C GLY A 70 -11.15 15.16 6.79
N GLY A 71 -10.09 15.07 7.59
CA GLY A 71 -10.01 15.66 8.92
C GLY A 71 -10.14 17.19 8.87
N THR A 72 -9.49 17.84 7.91
CA THR A 72 -9.58 19.30 7.72
C THR A 72 -10.97 19.74 7.28
N VAL A 73 -11.59 19.02 6.33
CA VAL A 73 -12.94 19.34 5.83
C VAL A 73 -14.01 19.15 6.91
N LEU A 74 -13.91 18.09 7.72
CA LEU A 74 -14.91 17.77 8.73
C LEU A 74 -14.77 18.59 10.02
N LEU A 75 -13.53 18.92 10.43
CA LEU A 75 -13.24 19.53 11.73
C LEU A 75 -12.61 20.93 11.63
N GLY A 76 -12.44 21.48 10.42
CA GLY A 76 -11.91 22.82 10.18
C GLY A 76 -10.49 23.01 10.69
N ALA A 77 -10.21 24.17 11.31
CA ALA A 77 -8.88 24.49 11.83
C ALA A 77 -8.39 23.53 12.93
N PHE A 78 -9.30 22.99 13.74
CA PHE A 78 -8.97 21.95 14.72
C PHE A 78 -8.58 20.64 14.03
N GLY A 79 -9.27 20.29 12.94
CA GLY A 79 -8.93 19.19 12.06
C GLY A 79 -7.58 19.34 11.36
N LEU A 80 -7.20 20.57 11.01
CA LEU A 80 -5.89 20.87 10.43
C LEU A 80 -4.77 20.72 11.47
N VAL A 81 -4.93 21.27 12.68
CA VAL A 81 -3.86 21.24 13.70
C VAL A 81 -3.66 19.82 14.24
N ALA A 82 -4.75 19.11 14.56
CA ALA A 82 -4.68 17.69 14.90
C ALA A 82 -4.20 16.89 13.67
N GLY A 83 -4.73 17.20 12.49
CA GLY A 83 -4.37 16.59 11.23
C GLY A 83 -2.88 16.65 10.95
N VAL A 84 -2.20 17.79 11.03
CA VAL A 84 -0.77 17.92 10.70
C VAL A 84 0.12 17.10 11.64
N GLY A 85 -0.10 17.18 12.96
CA GLY A 85 0.70 16.43 13.93
C GLY A 85 0.43 14.92 13.88
N THR A 86 -0.83 14.52 13.78
CA THR A 86 -1.23 13.11 13.76
C THR A 86 -1.01 12.48 12.38
N SER A 87 -1.17 13.22 11.28
CA SER A 87 -0.97 12.70 9.92
C SER A 87 0.48 12.36 9.66
N ILE A 88 1.48 13.15 10.10
CA ILE A 88 2.89 12.78 9.89
C ILE A 88 3.24 11.48 10.62
N ALA A 89 2.82 11.35 11.88
CA ALA A 89 3.06 10.13 12.66
C ALA A 89 2.30 8.93 12.06
N LEU A 90 1.04 9.12 11.63
CA LEU A 90 0.25 8.09 10.98
C LEU A 90 0.76 7.73 9.59
N VAL A 91 1.31 8.68 8.82
CA VAL A 91 1.96 8.42 7.53
C VAL A 91 3.14 7.51 7.77
N VAL A 92 4.04 7.88 8.67
CA VAL A 92 5.25 7.07 8.94
C VAL A 92 4.87 5.70 9.46
N ALA A 93 3.95 5.62 10.43
CA ALA A 93 3.50 4.34 10.98
C ALA A 93 2.75 3.49 9.94
N ALA A 94 1.82 4.07 9.19
CA ALA A 94 1.08 3.36 8.14
C ALA A 94 1.99 2.97 6.98
N PHE A 95 3.00 3.76 6.63
CA PHE A 95 3.96 3.45 5.58
C PHE A 95 4.87 2.30 5.97
N VAL A 96 5.41 2.33 7.18
CA VAL A 96 6.21 1.22 7.72
C VAL A 96 5.34 -0.03 7.80
N TYR A 97 4.10 0.10 8.28
CA TYR A 97 3.20 -1.04 8.44
C TYR A 97 2.73 -1.63 7.11
N GLN A 98 2.06 -0.82 6.26
CA GLN A 98 1.55 -1.21 4.95
C GLN A 98 2.68 -1.61 3.99
N GLY A 99 3.77 -0.84 3.97
CA GLY A 99 4.91 -1.08 3.10
C GLY A 99 5.61 -2.40 3.42
N ILE A 100 5.86 -2.68 4.71
CA ILE A 100 6.51 -3.94 5.12
C ILE A 100 5.59 -5.13 4.87
N LEU A 101 4.32 -5.05 5.27
CA LEU A 101 3.36 -6.14 5.06
C LEU A 101 3.18 -6.43 3.56
N SER A 102 3.02 -5.39 2.75
CA SER A 102 2.87 -5.54 1.31
C SER A 102 4.17 -6.03 0.65
N LEU A 103 5.35 -5.64 1.15
CA LEU A 103 6.63 -6.21 0.72
C LEU A 103 6.71 -7.71 1.03
N ILE A 104 6.31 -8.15 2.22
CA ILE A 104 6.31 -9.57 2.61
C ILE A 104 5.38 -10.35 1.70
N GLY A 105 4.15 -9.86 1.50
CA GLY A 105 3.19 -10.48 0.58
C GLY A 105 3.76 -10.61 -0.83
N GLY A 106 4.36 -9.54 -1.35
CA GLY A 106 4.97 -9.51 -2.69
C GLY A 106 6.17 -10.44 -2.82
N ALA A 107 7.01 -10.53 -1.78
CA ALA A 107 8.14 -11.45 -1.74
C ALA A 107 7.68 -12.91 -1.75
N ILE A 108 6.64 -13.25 -0.98
CA ILE A 108 6.05 -14.60 -0.96
C ILE A 108 5.49 -14.95 -2.34
N ALA A 109 4.71 -14.05 -2.95
CA ALA A 109 4.17 -14.27 -4.29
C ALA A 109 5.27 -14.46 -5.34
N GLY A 110 6.33 -13.64 -5.29
CA GLY A 110 7.48 -13.77 -6.19
C GLY A 110 8.33 -15.01 -5.94
N ALA A 111 8.31 -15.57 -4.72
CA ALA A 111 8.97 -16.84 -4.41
C ALA A 111 8.22 -18.04 -5.03
N ILE A 112 6.88 -18.00 -4.95
CA ILE A 112 6.00 -19.05 -5.46
C ILE A 112 5.93 -18.98 -6.98
N ARG A 113 5.79 -17.78 -7.54
CA ARG A 113 5.61 -17.53 -8.97
C ARG A 113 6.88 -16.92 -9.55
N ARG A 114 7.90 -17.77 -9.74
CA ARG A 114 9.17 -17.39 -10.38
C ARG A 114 8.95 -16.94 -11.82
#